data_AF-A0A6A3ZU54-F1
#
_entry.id   AF-A0A6A3ZU54-F1
#
_cell.length_a   1.000
_cell.length_b   1.000
_cell.length_c   1.000
_cell.angle_alpha   90.00
_cell.angle_beta   90.00
_cell.angle_gamma   90.00
#
_symmetry.space_group_name_H-M   'P 1'
#
loop_
_entity.id
_entity.type
_entity.pdbx_description
1 polymer ?
#
loop_
_entity_poly.entity_id
_entity_poly.type
_entity_poly.pdbx_seq_one_letter_code
_entity_poly.pdbx_strand_id
1 'polypeptide(L)' 'MKDMVAYDFGVDISTSTISRKLIGMLYTVKQVRVEPMTCNNEQNKTKRMEFAKKLRAHMSAG' A
#
# COMPACT_ATOMS: atom_id res chain seq x y z
N MET A 1 0.29 9.16 -9.55
CA MET A 1 0.59 7.95 -10.35
C MET A 1 1.83 8.14 -11.20
N LYS A 2 1.96 9.24 -11.97
CA LYS A 2 3.19 9.53 -12.72
C LYS A 2 4.45 9.44 -11.84
N ASP A 3 4.47 10.14 -10.72
CA ASP A 3 5.64 10.16 -9.82
C ASP A 3 5.92 8.79 -9.19
N MET A 4 4.87 8.02 -8.89
CA MET A 4 5.00 6.65 -8.36
C MET A 4 5.61 5.71 -9.41
N VAL A 5 5.17 5.82 -10.66
CA VAL A 5 5.74 5.01 -11.75
C VAL A 5 7.20 5.37 -12.00
N ALA A 6 7.55 6.66 -11.92
CA ALA A 6 8.93 7.10 -12.02
C ALA A 6 9.79 6.60 -10.84
N TYR A 7 9.26 6.64 -9.61
CA TYR A 7 9.95 6.16 -8.42
C TYR A 7 10.17 4.63 -8.43
N ASP A 8 9.12 3.86 -8.72
CA ASP A 8 9.14 2.40 -8.65
C ASP A 8 9.88 1.74 -9.83
N PHE A 9 9.76 2.33 -11.04
CA PHE A 9 10.26 1.72 -12.27
C PHE A 9 11.40 2.52 -12.93
N GLY A 10 11.74 3.70 -12.42
CA GLY A 10 12.82 4.53 -12.97
C GLY A 10 12.53 5.12 -14.36
N VAL A 11 11.26 5.17 -14.77
CA VAL A 11 10.86 5.64 -16.11
C VAL A 11 10.02 6.92 -16.02
N ASP A 12 10.37 7.93 -16.82
CA ASP A 12 9.52 9.11 -17.00
C ASP A 12 8.53 8.86 -18.14
N ILE A 13 7.25 8.85 -17.82
CA ILE A 13 6.17 8.68 -18.79
C ILE A 13 5.15 9.81 -18.67
N SER A 14 4.60 10.23 -19.82
CA SER A 14 3.57 11.27 -19.82
C SER A 14 2.28 10.76 -19.17
N THR A 15 1.55 11.66 -18.50
CA THR A 15 0.21 11.37 -17.96
C THR A 15 -0.75 10.91 -19.05
N SER A 16 -0.59 11.41 -20.28
CA SER A 16 -1.38 10.99 -21.44
C SER A 16 -1.12 9.53 -21.84
N THR A 17 0.12 9.06 -21.72
CA THR A 17 0.49 7.66 -21.99
C THR A 17 -0.11 6.73 -20.95
N ILE A 18 -0.03 7.11 -19.67
CA ILE A 18 -0.69 6.40 -18.56
C ILE A 18 -2.19 6.30 -18.82
N SER A 19 -2.85 7.44 -19.09
CA SER A 19 -4.28 7.50 -19.38
C SER A 19 -4.67 6.61 -20.55
N ARG A 20 -3.98 6.73 -21.71
CA ARG A 20 -4.23 5.90 -22.89
C ARG A 20 -4.13 4.40 -22.61
N LYS A 21 -3.13 3.98 -21.82
CA LYS A 21 -2.95 2.56 -21.49
C LYS A 21 -4.08 2.04 -20.60
N LEU A 22 -4.60 2.91 -19.75
CA LEU A 22 -5.62 2.61 -18.77
C LEU A 22 -7.04 2.63 -19.40
N ILE A 23 -7.31 3.43 -20.44
CA ILE A 23 -8.61 3.43 -21.13
C ILE A 23 -9.04 1.99 -21.51
N GLY A 24 -10.25 1.60 -21.07
CA GLY A 24 -10.83 0.27 -21.35
C GLY A 24 -10.43 -0.85 -20.38
N MET A 25 -9.47 -0.62 -19.48
CA MET A 25 -9.20 -1.55 -18.39
C MET A 25 -10.17 -1.24 -17.23
N LEU A 26 -10.87 -2.26 -16.71
CA LEU A 26 -11.80 -2.11 -15.59
C LEU A 26 -11.04 -2.01 -14.25
N TYR A 27 -10.16 -1.03 -14.09
CA TYR A 27 -9.71 -0.65 -12.75
C TYR A 27 -10.80 0.24 -12.16
N THR A 28 -11.60 -0.31 -11.27
CA THR A 28 -12.10 0.54 -10.19
C THR A 28 -10.83 1.02 -9.50
N VAL A 29 -10.51 2.32 -9.56
CA VAL A 29 -9.42 2.88 -8.75
C VAL A 29 -9.86 2.73 -7.30
N LYS A 30 -9.71 1.52 -6.74
CA LYS A 30 -9.70 1.34 -5.30
C LYS A 30 -8.67 2.32 -4.81
N GLN A 31 -9.08 3.19 -3.89
CA GLN A 31 -8.25 4.26 -3.40
C GLN A 31 -6.89 3.69 -3.03
N VAL A 32 -5.84 4.09 -3.75
CA VAL A 32 -4.50 3.57 -3.53
C VAL A 32 -4.01 4.18 -2.22
N ARG A 33 -3.97 3.38 -1.16
CA ARG A 33 -3.43 3.80 0.14
C ARG A 33 -1.92 3.59 0.11
N VAL A 34 -1.18 4.69 0.23
CA VAL A 34 0.28 4.65 0.39
C VAL A 34 0.56 4.14 1.80
N GLU A 35 1.12 2.94 1.90
CA GLU A 35 1.62 2.40 3.17
C GLU A 35 3.11 2.67 3.27
N PRO A 36 3.60 3.23 4.40
CA PRO A 36 5.02 3.34 4.63
C PRO A 36 5.71 1.98 4.45
N MET A 37 6.87 1.94 3.79
CA MET A 37 7.63 0.68 3.64
C MET A 37 7.93 0.02 4.99
N THR A 38 8.12 0.83 6.02
CA THR A 38 8.29 0.39 7.40
C THR A 38 7.08 -0.41 7.92
N CYS A 39 5.87 -0.12 7.45
CA CYS A 39 4.67 -0.87 7.79
C CYS A 39 4.54 -2.18 7.00
N ASN A 40 5.24 -2.38 5.88
CA ASN A 40 5.14 -3.60 5.08
C ASN A 40 6.29 -4.62 5.31
N ASN A 41 7.29 -4.29 6.14
CA ASN A 41 8.33 -5.24 6.54
C ASN A 41 7.74 -6.35 7.45
N GLU A 42 8.08 -7.60 7.15
CA GLU A 42 7.73 -8.80 7.93
C GLU A 42 7.99 -8.65 9.44
N GLN A 43 9.13 -8.10 9.83
CA GLN A 43 9.45 -7.88 11.25
C GLN A 43 8.41 -6.98 11.94
N ASN A 44 7.96 -5.94 11.26
CA ASN A 44 6.99 -4.99 11.80
C ASN A 44 5.55 -5.52 11.70
N LYS A 45 5.27 -6.43 10.78
CA LYS A 45 4.01 -7.19 10.76
C LYS A 45 3.93 -8.11 11.97
N THR A 46 4.97 -8.87 12.25
CA THR A 46 5.04 -9.79 13.41
C THR A 46 4.87 -9.05 14.73
N LYS A 47 5.64 -7.98 14.95
CA LYS A 47 5.54 -7.17 16.19
C LYS A 47 4.13 -6.59 16.40
N ARG A 48 3.50 -6.06 15.34
CA ARG A 48 2.12 -5.53 15.44
C ARG A 48 1.10 -6.62 15.72
N MET A 49 1.26 -7.81 15.13
CA MET A 49 0.37 -8.94 15.41
C MET A 49 0.48 -9.40 16.86
N GLU A 50 1.71 -9.55 17.38
CA GLU A 50 1.94 -9.94 18.77
C GLU A 50 1.34 -8.93 19.75
N PHE A 51 1.57 -7.63 19.50
CA PHE A 51 0.96 -6.57 20.30
C PHE A 51 -0.57 -6.64 20.25
N ALA A 52 -1.17 -6.78 19.08
CA ALA A 52 -2.63 -6.85 18.92
C ALA A 52 -3.23 -8.07 19.67
N LYS A 53 -2.54 -9.21 19.66
CA LYS A 53 -2.95 -10.39 20.44
C LYS A 53 -2.90 -10.12 21.95
N LYS A 54 -1.80 -9.54 22.45
CA LYS A 54 -1.65 -9.18 23.86
C LYS A 54 -2.69 -8.16 24.30
N LEU A 55 -2.92 -7.13 23.49
CA LEU A 55 -3.93 -6.11 23.75
C LEU A 55 -5.33 -6.72 23.84
N ARG A 56 -5.70 -7.61 22.90
CA ARG A 56 -6.99 -8.32 22.96
C ARG A 56 -7.14 -9.17 24.21
N ALA A 57 -6.10 -9.91 24.59
CA ALA A 57 -6.11 -10.71 25.81
C ALA A 57 -6.32 -9.84 27.06
N HIS A 58 -5.63 -8.68 27.15
CA HIS A 58 -5.83 -7.72 28.23
C HIS A 58 -7.27 -7.17 28.24
N MET A 59 -7.80 -6.73 27.11
CA MET A 59 -9.17 -6.21 27.02
C MET A 59 -10.23 -7.26 27.40
N SER A 60 -9.97 -8.54 27.12
CA SER A 60 -10.87 -9.62 27.55
C SER A 60 -10.76 -9.97 29.03
N ALA A 61 -9.64 -9.63 29.67
CA ALA A 61 -9.41 -9.91 31.09
C ALA A 61 -10.02 -8.86 32.03
N GLY A 62 -10.45 -7.70 31.51
CA GLY A 62 -10.97 -6.56 32.27
C GLY A 62 -9.93 -5.46 32.40
#